data_AF-A0A1Q3CJ50-F1
#
_entry.id   AF-A0A1Q3CJ50-F1
#
_cell.length_a   1.000
_cell.length_b   1.000
_cell.length_c   1.000
_cell.angle_alpha   90.00
_cell.angle_beta   90.00
_cell.angle_gamma   90.00
#
_symmetry.space_group_name_H-M   'P 1'
#
loop_
_entity.id
_entity.type
_entity.pdbx_description
1 polymer ?
#
loop_
_entity_poly.entity_id
_entity_poly.type
_entity_poly.pdbx_seq_one_letter_code
_entity_poly.pdbx_strand_id
1 'polypeptide(L)'
;MRHKGNICHWAKYIWNAFIPTRIAFFIWKAVFNGISVDKNIQQRGISLASKCSCCFFPNIESLEHLLFQGEVGTNIWGYFSKALNLATCWDMPSLFANWLDKINLSTHFGLVTTSIAALSLWNIWSTRNSAIFAGSSMSWTCIKNQVMKGIHDFSASFNPKSQGSSLNQLRLNSLNINQIPIDVRHGTWIKW
;
A
#
# COMPACT_ATOMS: atom_id res chain seq x y z
N MET A 1 -25.14 1.24 -23.73
CA MET A 1 -25.40 1.27 -22.27
C MET A 1 -24.17 0.75 -21.55
N ARG A 2 -23.54 1.53 -20.65
CA ARG A 2 -22.49 0.99 -19.77
C ARG A 2 -23.18 0.16 -18.69
N HIS A 3 -23.00 -1.16 -18.71
CA HIS A 3 -23.40 -1.98 -17.56
C HIS A 3 -22.62 -1.50 -16.33
N LYS A 4 -23.32 -1.17 -15.24
CA LYS A 4 -22.68 -0.96 -13.94
C LYS A 4 -22.07 -2.29 -13.54
N GLY A 5 -20.76 -2.43 -13.73
CA GLY A 5 -20.01 -3.55 -13.16
C GLY A 5 -20.15 -3.56 -11.63
N ASN A 6 -19.91 -4.72 -11.02
CA ASN A 6 -19.96 -4.89 -9.58
C ASN A 6 -19.13 -3.80 -8.86
N ILE A 7 -19.66 -3.30 -7.74
CA ILE A 7 -18.98 -2.29 -6.93
C ILE A 7 -17.66 -2.87 -6.42
N CYS A 8 -16.53 -2.35 -6.91
CA CYS A 8 -15.22 -2.69 -6.38
C CYS A 8 -15.02 -1.98 -5.03
N HIS A 9 -15.30 -2.66 -3.93
CA HIS A 9 -15.16 -2.09 -2.57
C HIS A 9 -13.77 -1.51 -2.28
N TRP A 10 -12.73 -2.06 -2.90
CA TRP A 10 -11.36 -1.59 -2.77
C TRP A 10 -11.09 -0.24 -3.45
N ALA A 11 -11.89 0.15 -4.45
CA ALA A 11 -11.65 1.31 -5.30
C ALA A 11 -11.57 2.61 -4.50
N LYS A 12 -12.36 2.74 -3.42
CA LYS A 12 -12.37 3.92 -2.55
C LYS A 12 -11.06 4.17 -1.81
N TYR A 13 -10.25 3.13 -1.58
CA TYR A 13 -8.93 3.26 -0.94
C TYR A 13 -7.85 3.68 -1.94
N ILE A 14 -7.95 3.16 -3.17
CA ILE A 14 -6.93 3.35 -4.21
C ILE A 14 -7.12 4.69 -4.93
N TRP A 15 -8.36 5.07 -5.23
CA TRP A 15 -8.70 6.32 -5.90
C TRP A 15 -9.01 7.43 -4.90
N ASN A 16 -8.08 7.70 -3.99
CA ASN A 16 -8.19 8.77 -3.00
C ASN A 16 -7.26 9.93 -3.34
N ALA A 17 -7.66 11.17 -3.01
CA ALA A 17 -6.94 12.39 -3.36
C ALA A 17 -5.53 12.47 -2.78
N PHE A 18 -5.29 11.86 -1.59
CA PHE A 18 -3.95 11.84 -0.99
C PHE A 18 -3.03 10.77 -1.61
N ILE A 19 -3.56 9.86 -2.45
CA ILE A 19 -2.76 8.86 -3.16
C ILE A 19 -2.40 9.42 -4.54
N PRO A 20 -1.11 9.58 -4.86
CA PRO A 20 -0.69 9.98 -6.20
C PRO A 20 -1.24 9.05 -7.27
N THR A 21 -1.76 9.64 -8.35
CA THR A 21 -2.39 8.94 -9.46
C THR A 21 -1.51 7.82 -10.03
N ARG A 22 -0.18 8.02 -10.09
CA ARG A 22 0.78 6.98 -10.53
C ARG A 22 0.72 5.70 -9.68
N ILE A 23 0.56 5.85 -8.36
CA ILE A 23 0.47 4.73 -7.40
C ILE A 23 -0.90 4.07 -7.56
N ALA A 24 -1.96 4.87 -7.64
CA ALA A 24 -3.31 4.36 -7.83
C ALA A 24 -3.43 3.51 -9.11
N PHE A 25 -2.90 4.00 -10.24
CA PHE A 25 -2.86 3.25 -11.50
C PHE A 25 -2.02 1.99 -11.43
N PHE A 26 -0.89 2.02 -10.72
CA PHE A 26 -0.09 0.82 -10.49
C PHE A 26 -0.88 -0.24 -9.73
N ILE A 27 -1.53 0.13 -8.62
CA ILE A 27 -2.29 -0.82 -7.81
C ILE A 27 -3.48 -1.37 -8.60
N TRP A 28 -4.19 -0.52 -9.35
CA TRP A 28 -5.25 -0.97 -10.26
C TRP A 28 -4.73 -2.03 -11.24
N LYS A 29 -3.59 -1.78 -11.91
CA LYS A 29 -2.97 -2.79 -12.79
C LYS A 29 -2.59 -4.06 -12.02
N ALA A 30 -2.07 -3.95 -10.80
CA ALA A 30 -1.70 -5.11 -9.98
C ALA A 30 -2.92 -5.98 -9.67
N VAL A 31 -4.06 -5.37 -9.27
CA VAL A 31 -5.31 -6.08 -8.99
C VAL A 31 -5.82 -6.87 -10.20
N PHE A 32 -5.63 -6.33 -11.41
CA PHE A 32 -6.02 -7.00 -12.67
C PHE A 32 -4.91 -7.85 -13.29
N ASN A 33 -3.87 -8.20 -12.53
CA ASN A 33 -2.72 -8.97 -13.00
C ASN A 33 -2.04 -8.39 -14.27
N GLY A 34 -2.11 -7.06 -14.42
CA GLY A 34 -1.61 -6.30 -15.56
C GLY A 34 -0.15 -5.88 -15.45
N ILE A 35 0.50 -6.17 -14.33
CA ILE A 35 1.92 -5.83 -14.08
C ILE A 35 2.85 -6.87 -14.71
N SER A 36 3.99 -6.41 -15.24
CA SER A 36 4.96 -7.22 -15.96
C SER A 36 5.96 -7.90 -15.01
N VAL A 37 5.48 -8.89 -14.25
CA VAL A 37 6.32 -9.90 -13.59
C VAL A 37 6.55 -11.07 -14.53
N ASP A 38 7.61 -11.84 -14.31
CA ASP A 38 8.01 -12.94 -15.18
C ASP A 38 6.86 -13.91 -15.49
N LYS A 39 6.13 -14.36 -14.45
CA LYS A 39 4.99 -15.27 -14.61
C LYS A 39 3.91 -14.72 -15.54
N ASN A 40 3.62 -13.42 -15.47
CA ASN A 40 2.60 -12.78 -16.30
C ASN A 40 3.07 -12.62 -17.75
N ILE A 41 4.38 -12.42 -17.95
CA ILE A 41 4.97 -12.35 -19.29
C ILE A 41 4.95 -13.75 -19.94
N GLN A 42 5.29 -14.80 -19.19
CA GLN A 42 5.19 -16.19 -19.63
C GLN A 42 3.75 -16.57 -20.02
N GLN A 43 2.75 -16.16 -19.23
CA GLN A 43 1.33 -16.38 -19.55
C GLN A 43 0.88 -15.69 -20.85
N ARG A 44 1.62 -14.67 -21.32
CA ARG A 44 1.37 -13.99 -22.60
C ARG A 44 2.15 -14.62 -23.77
N GLY A 45 2.74 -15.79 -23.56
CA GLY A 45 3.44 -16.56 -24.60
C GLY A 45 4.90 -16.19 -24.82
N ILE A 46 5.48 -15.34 -23.96
CA ILE A 46 6.89 -14.94 -24.07
C ILE A 46 7.73 -15.83 -23.15
N SER A 47 8.58 -16.67 -23.72
CA SER A 47 9.49 -17.54 -22.97
C SER A 47 10.65 -16.74 -22.39
N LEU A 48 10.87 -16.86 -21.08
CA LEU A 48 12.00 -16.26 -20.36
C LEU A 48 12.31 -17.05 -19.09
N ALA A 49 13.56 -16.97 -18.64
CA ALA A 49 13.98 -17.53 -17.35
C ALA A 49 13.45 -16.65 -16.22
N SER A 50 12.81 -17.26 -15.21
CA SER A 50 12.27 -16.52 -14.07
C SER A 50 13.14 -16.65 -12.82
N LYS A 51 13.37 -15.52 -12.16
CA LYS A 51 14.07 -15.46 -10.86
C LYS A 51 13.66 -14.20 -10.09
N CYS A 52 13.04 -14.36 -8.92
CA CYS A 52 12.76 -13.20 -8.07
C CYS A 52 14.06 -12.54 -7.60
N SER A 53 14.18 -11.23 -7.79
CA SER A 53 15.28 -10.43 -7.21
C SER A 53 15.13 -10.22 -5.69
N CYS A 54 14.00 -10.62 -5.14
CA CYS A 54 13.60 -10.37 -3.77
C CYS A 54 14.05 -11.44 -2.76
N CYS A 55 14.58 -12.58 -3.22
CA CYS A 55 14.83 -13.77 -2.39
C CYS A 55 16.28 -14.19 -2.48
N PHE A 56 16.85 -14.62 -1.34
CA PHE A 56 18.17 -15.26 -1.32
C PHE A 56 18.21 -16.55 -2.15
N PHE A 57 17.23 -17.44 -1.93
CA PHE A 57 17.07 -18.65 -2.72
C PHE A 57 16.23 -18.39 -3.98
N PRO A 58 16.61 -18.95 -5.15
CA PRO A 58 15.86 -18.76 -6.38
C PRO A 58 14.40 -19.20 -6.24
N ASN A 59 13.48 -18.33 -6.68
CA ASN A 59 12.05 -18.63 -6.78
C ASN A 59 11.47 -17.96 -8.03
N ILE A 60 10.34 -18.45 -8.50
CA ILE A 60 9.61 -17.88 -9.64
C ILE A 60 9.03 -16.53 -9.23
N GLU A 61 9.22 -15.52 -10.07
CA GLU A 61 8.64 -14.20 -9.85
C GLU A 61 7.16 -14.18 -10.31
N SER A 62 6.25 -14.36 -9.35
CA SER A 62 4.84 -13.99 -9.50
C SER A 62 4.54 -12.66 -8.83
N LEU A 63 3.36 -12.10 -9.10
CA LEU A 63 2.93 -10.85 -8.48
C LEU A 63 2.79 -11.00 -6.96
N GLU A 64 2.15 -12.08 -6.51
CA GLU A 64 1.96 -12.39 -5.09
C GLU A 64 3.30 -12.70 -4.41
N HIS A 65 4.18 -13.44 -5.09
CA HIS A 65 5.50 -13.72 -4.56
C HIS A 65 6.31 -12.44 -4.38
N LEU A 66 6.39 -11.60 -5.42
CA LEU A 66 7.13 -10.35 -5.35
C LEU A 66 6.57 -9.40 -4.28
N LEU A 67 5.25 -9.19 -4.27
CA LEU A 67 4.62 -8.16 -3.45
C LEU A 67 4.38 -8.60 -2.00
N PHE A 68 4.25 -9.91 -1.72
CA PHE A 68 3.84 -10.40 -0.40
C PHE A 68 4.70 -11.53 0.16
N GLN A 69 4.97 -12.59 -0.62
CA GLN A 69 5.45 -13.87 -0.08
C GLN A 69 6.98 -14.03 -0.13
N GLY A 70 7.65 -13.25 -0.97
CA GLY A 70 9.10 -13.20 -1.04
C GLY A 70 9.70 -12.61 0.23
N GLU A 71 11.02 -12.73 0.39
CA GLU A 71 11.72 -12.31 1.61
C GLU A 71 11.51 -10.82 1.89
N VAL A 72 11.63 -9.96 0.88
CA VAL A 72 11.36 -8.52 1.00
C VAL A 72 9.89 -8.25 1.37
N GLY A 73 8.93 -8.88 0.68
CA GLY A 73 7.50 -8.71 0.93
C GLY A 73 7.14 -9.11 2.36
N THR A 74 7.58 -10.30 2.79
CA THR A 74 7.30 -10.86 4.12
C THR A 74 7.84 -9.95 5.22
N ASN A 75 9.05 -9.40 5.07
CA ASN A 75 9.62 -8.47 6.04
C ASN A 75 8.84 -7.15 6.12
N ILE A 76 8.44 -6.58 4.98
CA ILE A 76 7.67 -5.33 4.93
C ILE A 76 6.30 -5.51 5.59
N TRP A 77 5.53 -6.52 5.18
CA TRP A 77 4.21 -6.76 5.74
C TRP A 77 4.28 -7.18 7.20
N GLY A 78 5.25 -8.01 7.59
CA GLY A 78 5.47 -8.37 9.00
C GLY A 78 5.77 -7.18 9.89
N TYR A 79 6.63 -6.25 9.44
CA TYR A 79 6.96 -5.03 10.18
C TYR A 79 5.73 -4.16 10.42
N PHE A 80 5.00 -3.81 9.35
CA PHE A 80 3.87 -2.89 9.47
C PHE A 80 2.64 -3.56 10.10
N SER A 81 2.38 -4.86 9.87
CA SER A 81 1.33 -5.61 10.58
C SER A 81 1.57 -5.60 12.09
N LYS A 82 2.82 -5.82 12.52
CA LYS A 82 3.19 -5.77 13.94
C LYS A 82 2.97 -4.37 14.52
N ALA A 83 3.43 -3.33 13.85
CA ALA A 83 3.30 -1.95 14.32
C ALA A 83 1.84 -1.47 14.40
N LEU A 84 1.02 -1.84 13.41
CA LEU A 84 -0.40 -1.47 13.38
C LEU A 84 -1.29 -2.45 14.16
N ASN A 85 -0.73 -3.55 14.67
CA ASN A 85 -1.46 -4.66 15.29
C ASN A 85 -2.63 -5.14 14.39
N LEU A 86 -2.31 -5.39 13.12
CA LEU A 86 -3.19 -5.95 12.10
C LEU A 86 -2.68 -7.33 11.68
N ALA A 87 -3.56 -8.17 11.14
CA ALA A 87 -3.15 -9.47 10.63
C ALA A 87 -2.15 -9.32 9.46
N THR A 88 -1.22 -10.25 9.33
CA THR A 88 -0.27 -10.31 8.21
C THR A 88 -1.00 -10.56 6.90
N CYS A 89 -0.55 -9.91 5.84
CA CYS A 89 -1.07 -10.08 4.48
C CYS A 89 -0.13 -10.95 3.67
N TRP A 90 -0.69 -11.86 2.89
CA TRP A 90 0.06 -12.87 2.12
C TRP A 90 -0.24 -12.78 0.61
N ASP A 91 -1.21 -11.95 0.24
CA ASP A 91 -1.68 -11.69 -1.11
C ASP A 91 -2.55 -10.40 -1.14
N MET A 92 -3.00 -10.01 -2.33
CA MET A 92 -3.89 -8.85 -2.49
C MET A 92 -5.25 -9.02 -1.76
N PRO A 93 -5.97 -10.16 -1.87
CA PRO A 93 -7.23 -10.35 -1.14
C PRO A 93 -7.09 -10.18 0.37
N SER A 94 -6.06 -10.77 0.98
CA SER A 94 -5.81 -10.63 2.42
C SER A 94 -5.44 -9.19 2.80
N LEU A 95 -4.75 -8.42 1.95
CA LEU A 95 -4.53 -6.99 2.19
C LEU A 95 -5.85 -6.22 2.27
N PHE A 96 -6.78 -6.49 1.36
CA PHE A 96 -8.10 -5.84 1.40
C PHE A 96 -8.88 -6.27 2.65
N ALA A 97 -9.01 -7.58 2.87
CA ALA A 97 -9.83 -8.12 3.96
C ALA A 97 -9.25 -7.86 5.37
N ASN A 98 -7.94 -7.96 5.54
CA ASN A 98 -7.29 -7.86 6.85
C ASN A 98 -7.00 -6.42 7.26
N TRP A 99 -6.80 -5.52 6.29
CA TRP A 99 -6.43 -4.13 6.56
C TRP A 99 -7.48 -3.17 6.05
N LEU A 100 -7.65 -3.07 4.73
CA LEU A 100 -8.36 -1.93 4.13
C LEU A 100 -9.86 -1.96 4.47
N ASP A 101 -10.51 -3.12 4.47
CA ASP A 101 -11.93 -3.23 4.82
C ASP A 101 -12.25 -3.02 6.30
N LYS A 102 -11.22 -2.97 7.16
CA LYS A 102 -11.36 -2.74 8.60
C LYS A 102 -11.10 -1.28 9.01
N ILE A 103 -10.70 -0.41 8.10
CA ILE A 103 -10.36 0.98 8.40
C ILE A 103 -11.47 1.95 7.99
N ASN A 104 -11.46 3.11 8.66
CA ASN A 104 -12.29 4.24 8.31
C ASN A 104 -11.43 5.38 7.72
N LEU A 105 -11.63 5.69 6.43
CA LEU A 105 -10.91 6.74 5.70
C LEU A 105 -11.18 8.16 6.22
N SER A 106 -12.18 8.38 7.08
CA SER A 106 -12.34 9.66 7.77
C SER A 106 -11.37 9.84 8.94
N THR A 107 -10.71 8.78 9.41
CA THR A 107 -9.76 8.84 10.52
C THR A 107 -8.33 8.94 10.03
N HIS A 108 -7.46 9.61 10.80
CA HIS A 108 -6.02 9.67 10.51
C HIS A 108 -5.40 8.27 10.38
N PHE A 109 -5.81 7.32 11.22
CA PHE A 109 -5.39 5.92 11.13
C PHE A 109 -5.72 5.30 9.78
N GLY A 110 -6.95 5.46 9.28
CA GLY A 110 -7.34 4.90 7.98
C GLY A 110 -6.56 5.52 6.81
N LEU A 111 -6.27 6.82 6.85
CA LEU A 111 -5.45 7.50 5.85
C LEU A 111 -4.01 6.96 5.85
N VAL A 112 -3.40 6.84 7.03
CA VAL A 112 -2.04 6.32 7.19
C VAL A 112 -1.94 4.84 6.81
N THR A 113 -2.86 3.98 7.27
CA THR A 113 -2.87 2.56 6.94
C THR A 113 -3.05 2.34 5.44
N THR A 114 -3.93 3.12 4.78
CA THR A 114 -4.08 3.10 3.31
C THR A 114 -2.80 3.52 2.62
N SER A 115 -2.13 4.56 3.12
CA SER A 115 -0.85 5.04 2.59
C SER A 115 0.24 4.00 2.73
N ILE A 116 0.36 3.34 3.89
CA ILE A 116 1.32 2.24 4.12
C ILE A 116 1.09 1.12 3.10
N ALA A 117 -0.16 0.69 2.91
CA ALA A 117 -0.49 -0.36 1.94
C ALA A 117 -0.09 0.05 0.52
N ALA A 118 -0.52 1.24 0.07
CA ALA A 118 -0.26 1.73 -1.27
C ALA A 118 1.25 1.95 -1.55
N LEU A 119 1.97 2.56 -0.60
CA LEU A 119 3.40 2.82 -0.69
C LEU A 119 4.22 1.54 -0.60
N SER A 120 3.80 0.55 0.20
CA SER A 120 4.51 -0.74 0.28
C SER A 120 4.47 -1.45 -1.06
N LEU A 121 3.27 -1.58 -1.65
CA LEU A 121 3.09 -2.17 -2.97
C LEU A 121 3.92 -1.44 -4.04
N TRP A 122 3.84 -0.10 -4.06
CA TRP A 122 4.56 0.72 -5.02
C TRP A 122 6.08 0.62 -4.88
N ASN A 123 6.61 0.77 -3.66
CA ASN A 123 8.05 0.79 -3.47
C ASN A 123 8.66 -0.59 -3.68
N ILE A 124 7.99 -1.70 -3.30
CA ILE A 124 8.46 -3.06 -3.64
C ILE A 124 8.60 -3.20 -5.16
N TRP A 125 7.56 -2.83 -5.92
CA TRP A 125 7.59 -2.88 -7.37
C TRP A 125 8.65 -1.96 -7.98
N SER A 126 8.73 -0.72 -7.50
CA SER A 126 9.69 0.26 -7.99
C SER A 126 11.13 -0.19 -7.75
N THR A 127 11.43 -0.72 -6.56
CA THR A 127 12.76 -1.24 -6.24
C THR A 127 13.08 -2.50 -7.06
N ARG A 128 12.11 -3.38 -7.31
CA ARG A 128 12.29 -4.51 -8.24
C ARG A 128 12.66 -4.05 -9.64
N ASN A 129 11.99 -3.02 -10.16
CA ASN A 129 12.34 -2.48 -11.47
C ASN A 129 13.75 -1.88 -11.50
N SER A 130 14.14 -1.12 -10.47
CA SER A 130 15.52 -0.65 -10.35
C SER A 130 16.51 -1.81 -10.27
N ALA A 131 16.18 -2.90 -9.60
CA ALA A 131 17.06 -4.06 -9.49
C ALA A 131 17.34 -4.71 -10.86
N ILE A 132 16.32 -4.79 -11.71
CA ILE A 132 16.44 -5.40 -13.03
C ILE A 132 17.09 -4.46 -14.05
N PHE A 133 16.71 -3.18 -14.05
CA PHE A 133 17.12 -2.25 -15.11
C PHE A 133 18.33 -1.38 -14.75
N ALA A 134 18.64 -1.22 -13.46
CA ALA A 134 19.76 -0.43 -12.96
C ALA A 134 20.75 -1.24 -12.11
N GLY A 135 20.57 -2.55 -11.99
CA GLY A 135 21.49 -3.45 -11.29
C GLY A 135 21.55 -3.25 -9.76
N SER A 136 20.58 -2.55 -9.17
CA SER A 136 20.52 -2.38 -7.71
C SER A 136 20.08 -3.65 -6.99
N SER A 137 20.34 -3.78 -5.69
CA SER A 137 19.75 -4.85 -4.87
C SER A 137 18.44 -4.41 -4.24
N MET A 138 17.53 -5.36 -3.99
CA MET A 138 16.34 -5.09 -3.19
C MET A 138 16.70 -5.15 -1.69
N SER A 139 16.32 -4.11 -0.94
CA SER A 139 16.52 -4.05 0.50
C SER A 139 15.22 -3.65 1.20
N TRP A 140 14.70 -4.55 2.05
CA TRP A 140 13.46 -4.29 2.78
C TRP A 140 13.61 -3.10 3.75
N THR A 141 14.81 -2.86 4.30
CA THR A 141 15.05 -1.71 5.19
C THR A 141 14.99 -0.40 4.42
N CYS A 142 15.53 -0.35 3.20
CA CYS A 142 15.42 0.79 2.31
C CYS A 142 13.96 1.05 1.91
N ILE A 143 13.24 0.01 1.51
CA ILE A 143 11.81 0.09 1.15
C ILE A 143 10.98 0.57 2.33
N LYS A 144 11.19 0.03 3.54
CA LYS A 144 10.53 0.51 4.77
C LYS A 144 10.76 2.01 4.97
N ASN A 145 12.00 2.48 4.82
CA ASN A 145 12.32 3.90 4.97
C ASN A 145 11.65 4.76 3.88
N GLN A 146 11.56 4.26 2.63
CA GLN A 146 10.82 4.93 1.55
C GLN A 146 9.32 5.00 1.83
N VAL A 147 8.73 3.96 2.40
CA VAL A 147 7.33 3.95 2.84
C VAL A 147 7.12 5.00 3.94
N MET A 148 7.96 5.00 4.98
CA MET A 148 7.87 5.98 6.07
C MET A 148 8.01 7.41 5.56
N LYS A 149 9.00 7.68 4.71
CA LYS A 149 9.17 8.98 4.05
C LYS A 149 7.94 9.37 3.25
N GLY A 150 7.40 8.46 2.44
CA GLY A 150 6.20 8.72 1.64
C GLY A 150 4.96 9.05 2.48
N ILE A 151 4.82 8.46 3.67
CA ILE A 151 3.74 8.82 4.60
C ILE A 151 3.90 10.26 5.09
N HIS A 152 5.11 10.67 5.46
CA HIS A 152 5.38 12.05 5.85
C HIS A 152 5.13 13.01 4.69
N ASP A 153 5.51 12.65 3.46
CA ASP A 153 5.24 13.44 2.27
C ASP A 153 3.72 13.55 2.00
N PHE A 154 2.94 12.49 2.26
CA PHE A 154 1.49 12.52 2.10
C PHE A 154 0.76 13.25 3.24
N SER A 155 1.40 13.44 4.39
CA SER A 155 0.76 13.98 5.60
C SER A 155 0.11 15.34 5.37
N ALA A 156 0.71 16.20 4.54
CA ALA A 156 0.15 17.52 4.19
C ALA A 156 -1.16 17.44 3.37
N SER A 157 -1.41 16.30 2.71
CA SER A 157 -2.64 16.05 1.95
C SER A 157 -3.70 15.32 2.76
N PHE A 158 -3.39 14.87 3.98
CA PHE A 158 -4.35 14.20 4.85
C PHE A 158 -5.34 15.22 5.42
N ASN A 159 -6.62 14.88 5.33
CA ASN A 159 -7.71 15.68 5.90
C ASN A 159 -8.64 14.77 6.72
N PRO A 160 -8.22 14.38 7.95
CA PRO A 160 -9.04 13.55 8.82
C PRO A 160 -10.29 14.32 9.27
N LYS A 161 -11.46 13.68 9.15
CA LYS A 161 -12.77 14.24 9.50
C LYS A 161 -13.30 13.75 10.85
N SER A 162 -12.66 12.73 11.45
CA SER A 162 -13.04 12.19 12.76
C SER A 162 -11.84 11.69 13.55
N GLN A 163 -11.94 11.73 14.87
CA GLN A 163 -10.89 11.18 15.74
C GLN A 163 -10.92 9.66 15.67
N GLY A 164 -9.74 9.06 15.57
CA GLY A 164 -9.57 7.62 15.76
C GLY A 164 -9.58 7.26 17.25
N SER A 165 -9.78 5.98 17.56
CA SER A 165 -9.66 5.47 18.93
C SER A 165 -8.27 5.71 19.52
N SER A 166 -8.17 5.82 20.85
CA SER A 166 -6.90 5.97 21.56
C SER A 166 -5.92 4.83 21.23
N LEU A 167 -6.44 3.61 21.01
CA LEU A 167 -5.64 2.47 20.57
C LEU A 167 -5.02 2.70 19.18
N ASN A 168 -5.79 3.23 18.22
CA ASN A 168 -5.28 3.56 16.89
C ASN A 168 -4.25 4.68 16.93
N GLN A 169 -4.38 5.63 17.85
CA GLN A 169 -3.40 6.68 18.08
C GLN A 169 -2.07 6.09 18.61
N LEU A 170 -2.11 5.18 19.58
CA LEU A 170 -0.93 4.50 20.11
C LEU A 170 -0.20 3.68 19.03
N ARG A 171 -0.96 3.01 18.15
CA ARG A 171 -0.40 2.26 16.99
C ARG A 171 0.38 3.18 16.05
N LEU A 172 -0.13 4.37 15.74
CA LEU A 172 0.59 5.35 14.90
C LEU A 172 1.84 5.90 15.59
N ASN A 173 1.77 6.17 16.89
CA ASN A 173 2.91 6.64 17.66
C ASN A 173 4.06 5.62 17.67
N SER A 174 3.75 4.31 17.64
CA SER A 174 4.77 3.25 17.52
C SER A 174 5.59 3.32 16.21
N LEU A 175 5.05 4.00 15.19
CA LEU A 175 5.72 4.30 13.92
C LEU A 175 6.33 5.71 13.87
N ASN A 176 6.34 6.45 14.99
CA ASN A 176 6.71 7.87 15.05
C ASN A 176 5.87 8.77 14.11
N ILE A 177 4.60 8.40 13.90
CA ILE A 177 3.66 9.19 13.08
C ILE A 177 2.81 10.04 14.02
N ASN A 178 3.07 11.35 14.00
CA ASN A 178 2.34 12.32 14.81
C ASN A 178 0.89 12.47 14.34
N GLN A 179 -0.01 12.78 15.28
CA GLN A 179 -1.41 13.04 14.95
C GLN A 179 -1.58 14.35 14.19
N ILE A 180 -2.47 14.33 13.21
CA ILE A 180 -2.93 15.53 12.51
C ILE A 180 -4.20 16.03 13.21
N PRO A 181 -4.25 17.32 13.63
CA PRO A 181 -5.45 17.91 14.21
C PRO A 181 -6.64 17.83 13.25
N ILE A 182 -7.84 17.69 13.81
CA ILE A 182 -9.07 17.75 13.02
C ILE A 182 -9.48 19.21 12.91
N ASP A 183 -9.61 19.69 11.67
CA ASP A 183 -10.10 21.03 11.41
C ASP A 183 -11.62 21.09 11.65
N VAL A 184 -12.01 21.43 12.89
CA VAL A 184 -13.41 21.67 13.23
C VAL A 184 -13.77 23.07 12.74
N ARG A 185 -14.24 23.18 11.49
CA ARG A 185 -14.87 24.42 11.04
C ARG A 185 -16.13 24.64 11.85
N HIS A 186 -16.05 25.47 12.89
CA HIS A 186 -17.22 26.01 13.56
C HIS A 186 -18.01 26.78 12.51
N GLY A 187 -19.14 26.22 12.07
CA GLY A 187 -20.07 26.92 11.19
C GLY A 187 -20.42 28.26 11.83
N THR A 188 -20.04 29.35 11.19
CA THR A 188 -20.42 30.69 11.61
C THR A 188 -21.91 30.81 11.30
N TRP A 189 -22.74 30.63 12.32
CA TRP A 189 -24.17 30.88 12.19
C TRP A 189 -24.36 32.36 11.94
N ILE A 190 -24.59 32.74 10.68
CA ILE A 190 -25.10 34.07 10.35
C ILE A 190 -26.52 34.08 10.90
N LYS A 191 -26.72 34.79 12.01
CA LYS A 191 -28.07 35.11 12.49
C LYS A 191 -28.66 36.09 11.49
N TRP A 192 -29.69 35.64 10.77
CA TRP A 192 -30.59 36.50 10.01
C TRP A 192 -31.43 37.33 10.97
#